data_AF-A0A9D0Z5I4-F1
#
_entry.id   AF-A0A9D0Z5I4-F1
#
_cell.length_a   1.000
_cell.length_b   1.000
_cell.length_c   1.000
_cell.angle_alpha   90.00
_cell.angle_beta   90.00
_cell.angle_gamma   90.00
#
_symmetry.space_group_name_H-M   'P 1'
#
loop_
_entity.id
_entity.type
_entity.pdbx_description
1 polymer ?
#
loop_
_entity_poly.entity_id
_entity_poly.type
_entity_poly.pdbx_seq_one_letter_code
_entity_poly.pdbx_strand_id
1 'polypeptide(L)'
;MAMKESLDTLYGMASDAAQAAARKTKQLAEIAKANLSIYAEEDKIKKAQVELGKLYYRDYVLGEDQDEAEYLPWCQKIDESKQTIADMRDYIDELKHGRVDMDTEDVEVVPEEAPAEAPAEEAPTEEAPAEEPKAPEA
;
A
#
# COMPACT_ATOMS: atom_id res chain seq x y z
N MET A 1 -16.13 -0.83 45.99
CA MET A 1 -16.07 0.27 45.00
C MET A 1 -14.71 0.26 44.29
N ALA A 2 -13.59 0.52 44.97
CA ALA A 2 -12.23 0.59 44.37
C ALA A 2 -11.86 -0.45 43.27
N MET A 3 -12.14 -1.75 43.43
CA MET A 3 -11.84 -2.74 42.37
C MET A 3 -12.65 -2.54 41.07
N LYS A 4 -13.86 -1.99 41.16
CA LYS A 4 -14.67 -1.69 39.98
C LYS A 4 -14.12 -0.45 39.26
N GLU A 5 -13.77 0.59 39.99
CA GLU A 5 -13.21 1.83 39.42
C GLU A 5 -11.85 1.59 38.73
N SER A 6 -11.05 0.65 39.25
CA SER A 6 -9.81 0.20 38.59
C SER A 6 -10.05 -0.65 37.34
N LEU A 7 -11.12 -1.47 37.31
CA LEU A 7 -11.54 -2.18 36.08
C LEU A 7 -12.09 -1.23 35.02
N ASP A 8 -12.97 -0.29 35.40
CA ASP A 8 -13.57 0.68 34.48
C ASP A 8 -12.50 1.60 33.85
N THR A 9 -11.46 1.98 34.61
CA THR A 9 -10.31 2.74 34.08
C THR A 9 -9.37 1.92 33.19
N LEU A 10 -9.08 0.66 33.54
CA LEU A 10 -8.34 -0.27 32.66
C LEU A 10 -9.07 -0.52 31.35
N TYR A 11 -10.40 -0.67 31.40
CA TYR A 11 -11.24 -0.83 30.21
C TYR A 11 -11.21 0.41 29.31
N GLY A 12 -11.31 1.60 29.90
CA GLY A 12 -11.16 2.87 29.16
C GLY A 12 -9.81 2.96 28.44
N MET A 13 -8.70 2.72 29.15
CA MET A 13 -7.37 2.73 28.56
C MET A 13 -7.19 1.70 27.43
N ALA A 14 -7.75 0.50 27.58
CA ALA A 14 -7.72 -0.53 26.55
C ALA A 14 -8.55 -0.14 25.32
N SER A 15 -9.73 0.46 25.52
CA SER A 15 -10.59 0.99 24.45
C SER A 15 -9.90 2.11 23.67
N ASP A 16 -9.34 3.10 24.36
CA ASP A 16 -8.63 4.22 23.73
C ASP A 16 -7.42 3.74 22.92
N ALA A 17 -6.65 2.78 23.47
CA ALA A 17 -5.51 2.17 22.77
C ALA A 17 -5.94 1.39 21.51
N ALA A 18 -7.04 0.63 21.59
CA ALA A 18 -7.59 -0.09 20.44
C ALA A 18 -8.08 0.87 19.35
N GLN A 19 -8.79 1.95 19.71
CA GLN A 19 -9.23 2.98 18.77
C GLN A 19 -8.05 3.72 18.13
N ALA A 20 -7.00 4.05 18.89
CA ALA A 20 -5.78 4.67 18.35
C ALA A 20 -5.06 3.74 17.35
N ALA A 21 -4.98 2.43 17.64
CA ALA A 21 -4.43 1.44 16.73
C ALA A 21 -5.27 1.28 15.45
N ALA A 22 -6.59 1.27 15.56
CA ALA A 22 -7.50 1.20 14.42
C ALA A 22 -7.36 2.44 13.51
N ARG A 23 -7.38 3.65 14.07
CA ARG A 23 -7.13 4.90 13.33
C ARG A 23 -5.80 4.87 12.59
N LYS A 24 -4.71 4.44 13.25
CA LYS A 24 -3.38 4.34 12.63
C LYS A 24 -3.33 3.29 11.52
N THR A 25 -4.07 2.19 11.63
CA THR A 25 -4.16 1.17 10.58
C THR A 25 -4.92 1.70 9.35
N LYS A 26 -6.06 2.40 9.56
CA LYS A 26 -6.81 3.10 8.50
C LYS A 26 -5.93 4.16 7.79
N GLN A 27 -5.12 4.89 8.56
CA GLN A 27 -4.14 5.87 8.05
C GLN A 27 -3.13 5.24 7.08
N LEU A 28 -2.53 4.11 7.48
CA LEU A 28 -1.55 3.39 6.67
C LEU A 28 -2.18 2.77 5.41
N ALA A 29 -3.43 2.30 5.52
CA ALA A 29 -4.18 1.77 4.38
C ALA A 29 -4.48 2.85 3.33
N GLU A 30 -4.97 4.03 3.73
CA GLU A 30 -5.21 5.15 2.80
C GLU A 30 -3.90 5.71 2.21
N ILE A 31 -2.81 5.78 3.00
CA ILE A 31 -1.48 6.11 2.47
C ILE A 31 -1.03 5.08 1.41
N ALA A 32 -1.22 3.78 1.66
CA ALA A 32 -0.85 2.74 0.69
C ALA A 32 -1.67 2.84 -0.61
N LYS A 33 -2.98 3.05 -0.49
CA LYS A 33 -3.92 3.27 -1.60
C LYS A 33 -3.56 4.51 -2.43
N ALA A 34 -3.23 5.62 -1.79
CA ALA A 34 -2.77 6.83 -2.48
C ALA A 34 -1.43 6.62 -3.21
N ASN A 35 -0.48 5.89 -2.62
CA ASN A 35 0.78 5.54 -3.30
C ASN A 35 0.55 4.62 -4.52
N LEU A 36 -0.37 3.64 -4.43
CA LEU A 36 -0.76 2.80 -5.57
C LEU A 36 -1.39 3.64 -6.70
N SER A 37 -2.19 4.65 -6.35
CA SER A 37 -2.74 5.62 -7.31
C SER A 37 -1.64 6.40 -8.02
N ILE A 38 -0.66 6.93 -7.27
CA ILE A 38 0.51 7.65 -7.83
C ILE A 38 1.27 6.76 -8.84
N TYR A 39 1.54 5.49 -8.52
CA TYR A 39 2.22 4.61 -9.47
C TYR A 39 1.42 4.35 -10.76
N ALA A 40 0.09 4.30 -10.67
CA ALA A 40 -0.78 4.18 -11.84
C ALA A 40 -0.77 5.45 -12.71
N GLU A 41 -0.78 6.64 -12.11
CA GLU A 41 -0.63 7.91 -12.84
C GLU A 41 0.77 8.05 -13.48
N GLU A 42 1.83 7.63 -12.77
CA GLU A 42 3.19 7.64 -13.33
C GLU A 42 3.33 6.71 -14.56
N ASP A 43 2.64 5.58 -14.58
CA ASP A 43 2.56 4.68 -15.74
C ASP A 43 1.77 5.31 -16.90
N LYS A 44 0.66 6.01 -16.64
CA LYS A 44 -0.06 6.78 -17.66
C LYS A 44 0.82 7.86 -18.30
N ILE A 45 1.60 8.60 -17.50
CA ILE A 45 2.56 9.60 -17.99
C ILE A 45 3.61 8.94 -18.89
N LYS A 46 4.25 7.85 -18.45
CA LYS A 46 5.25 7.12 -19.24
C LYS A 46 4.68 6.66 -20.58
N LYS A 47 3.46 6.10 -20.59
CA LYS A 47 2.77 5.68 -21.82
C LYS A 47 2.46 6.85 -22.75
N ALA A 48 1.94 7.95 -22.23
CA ALA A 48 1.66 9.15 -23.03
C ALA A 48 2.94 9.77 -23.63
N GLN A 49 4.05 9.79 -22.88
CA GLN A 49 5.35 10.23 -23.38
C GLN A 49 5.91 9.32 -24.49
N VAL A 50 5.71 8.00 -24.39
CA VAL A 50 6.09 7.05 -25.44
C VAL A 50 5.26 7.26 -26.71
N GLU A 51 3.95 7.47 -26.61
CA GLU A 51 3.13 7.76 -27.80
C GLU A 51 3.47 9.12 -28.42
N LEU A 52 3.71 10.17 -27.63
CA LEU A 52 4.25 11.45 -28.12
C LEU A 52 5.59 11.30 -28.85
N GLY A 53 6.50 10.50 -28.31
CA GLY A 53 7.80 10.25 -28.95
C GLY A 53 7.68 9.50 -30.29
N LYS A 54 6.73 8.56 -30.40
CA LYS A 54 6.40 7.89 -31.67
C LYS A 54 5.77 8.85 -32.67
N LEU A 55 4.84 9.69 -32.21
CA LEU A 55 4.18 10.72 -33.03
C LEU A 55 5.22 11.68 -33.61
N TYR A 56 6.11 12.18 -32.76
CA TYR A 56 7.23 13.04 -33.15
C TYR A 56 8.12 12.40 -34.23
N TYR A 57 8.46 11.13 -34.05
CA TYR A 57 9.29 10.42 -35.02
C TYR A 57 8.55 10.12 -36.33
N ARG A 58 7.23 9.87 -36.31
CA ARG A 58 6.39 9.72 -37.51
C ARG A 58 6.49 10.98 -38.37
N ASP A 59 6.17 12.13 -37.78
CA ASP A 59 6.10 13.41 -38.50
C ASP A 59 7.46 13.80 -39.08
N TYR A 60 8.52 13.60 -38.28
CA TYR A 60 9.90 13.80 -38.73
C TYR A 60 10.28 12.94 -39.96
N VAL A 61 9.85 11.68 -40.01
CA VAL A 61 10.13 10.78 -41.14
C VAL A 61 9.27 11.11 -42.37
N LEU A 62 8.04 11.58 -42.17
CA LEU A 62 7.15 11.99 -43.27
C LEU A 62 7.47 13.40 -43.80
N GLY A 63 8.18 14.22 -43.02
CA GLY A 63 8.39 15.64 -43.32
C GLY A 63 7.14 16.48 -43.08
N GLU A 64 6.26 16.03 -42.18
CA GLU A 64 5.02 16.70 -41.80
C GLU A 64 5.28 17.64 -40.61
N ASP A 65 4.55 18.75 -40.55
CA ASP A 65 4.55 19.65 -39.39
C ASP A 65 3.78 19.02 -38.22
N GLN A 66 4.12 19.41 -36.99
CA GLN A 66 3.47 18.94 -35.76
C GLN A 66 1.99 19.38 -35.73
N ASP A 67 1.03 18.48 -35.94
CA ASP A 67 -0.40 18.81 -35.80
C ASP A 67 -0.82 18.89 -34.32
N GLU A 68 -1.01 20.11 -33.81
CA GLU A 68 -1.44 20.36 -32.43
C GLU A 68 -2.67 19.53 -32.02
N ALA A 69 -3.59 19.20 -32.94
CA ALA A 69 -4.76 18.37 -32.65
C ALA A 69 -4.40 16.92 -32.25
N GLU A 70 -3.28 16.38 -32.75
CA GLU A 70 -2.80 15.04 -32.39
C GLU A 70 -1.88 15.05 -31.15
N TYR A 71 -1.13 16.14 -30.91
CA TYR A 71 -0.20 16.24 -29.76
C TYR A 71 -0.90 16.68 -28.47
N LEU A 72 -1.79 17.68 -28.55
CA LEU A 72 -2.41 18.32 -27.39
C LEU A 72 -3.12 17.33 -26.45
N PRO A 73 -3.87 16.31 -26.92
CA PRO A 73 -4.52 15.34 -26.04
C PRO A 73 -3.53 14.54 -25.18
N TRP A 74 -2.33 14.24 -25.69
CA TRP A 74 -1.30 13.55 -24.92
C TRP A 74 -0.63 14.47 -23.90
N CYS A 75 -0.39 15.74 -24.26
CA CYS A 75 0.11 16.75 -23.32
C CYS A 75 -0.87 16.97 -22.16
N GLN A 76 -2.16 17.17 -22.47
CA GLN A 76 -3.24 17.29 -21.48
C GLN A 76 -3.27 16.09 -20.54
N LYS A 77 -3.25 14.87 -21.07
CA LYS A 77 -3.22 13.63 -20.28
C LYS A 77 -2.01 13.53 -19.34
N ILE A 78 -0.85 14.00 -19.77
CA ILE A 78 0.35 14.06 -18.91
C ILE A 78 0.15 15.06 -17.77
N ASP A 79 -0.41 16.24 -18.06
CA ASP A 79 -0.58 17.30 -17.08
C ASP A 79 -1.72 17.00 -16.07
N GLU A 80 -2.81 16.37 -16.51
CA GLU A 80 -3.87 15.82 -15.65
C GLU A 80 -3.32 14.76 -14.67
N SER A 81 -2.51 13.81 -15.15
CA SER A 81 -1.87 12.82 -14.28
C SER A 81 -0.84 13.46 -13.34
N LYS A 82 -0.10 14.50 -13.76
CA LYS A 82 0.81 15.25 -12.86
C LYS A 82 0.04 15.97 -11.75
N GLN A 83 -1.07 16.64 -12.08
CA GLN A 83 -1.93 17.31 -11.09
C GLN A 83 -2.47 16.29 -10.09
N THR A 84 -3.01 15.17 -10.58
CA THR A 84 -3.50 14.07 -9.73
C THR A 84 -2.40 13.53 -8.80
N ILE A 85 -1.15 13.41 -9.28
CA ILE A 85 -0.01 13.01 -8.43
C ILE A 85 0.31 14.07 -7.37
N ALA A 86 0.19 15.36 -7.67
CA ALA A 86 0.39 16.43 -6.69
C ALA A 86 -0.69 16.35 -5.59
N ASP A 87 -1.96 16.30 -5.98
CA ASP A 87 -3.10 16.21 -5.06
C ASP A 87 -2.99 14.97 -4.15
N MET A 88 -2.58 13.82 -4.70
CA MET A 88 -2.37 12.59 -3.93
C MET A 88 -1.18 12.67 -2.96
N ARG A 89 -0.12 13.41 -3.31
CA ARG A 89 1.04 13.64 -2.43
C ARG A 89 0.67 14.57 -1.28
N ASP A 90 -0.07 15.64 -1.57
CA ASP A 90 -0.58 16.56 -0.55
C ASP A 90 -1.53 15.81 0.42
N TYR A 91 -2.44 14.97 -0.10
CA TYR A 91 -3.31 14.12 0.71
C TYR A 91 -2.53 13.11 1.59
N ILE A 92 -1.48 12.48 1.06
CA ILE A 92 -0.58 11.62 1.84
C ILE A 92 0.09 12.41 2.98
N ASP A 93 0.49 13.66 2.73
CA ASP A 93 1.11 14.48 3.76
C ASP A 93 0.10 15.00 4.79
N GLU A 94 -1.15 15.29 4.41
CA GLU A 94 -2.24 15.55 5.36
C GLU A 94 -2.52 14.33 6.25
N LEU A 95 -2.60 13.13 5.65
CA LEU A 95 -2.74 11.87 6.38
C LEU A 95 -1.59 11.68 7.38
N LYS A 96 -0.32 11.81 6.95
CA LYS A 96 0.86 11.67 7.85
C LYS A 96 0.82 12.63 9.05
N HIS A 97 0.34 13.85 8.85
CA HIS A 97 0.25 14.87 9.91
C HIS A 97 -1.03 14.78 10.75
N GLY A 98 -1.92 13.81 10.50
CA GLY A 98 -3.19 13.68 11.20
C GLY A 98 -4.15 14.85 10.94
N ARG A 99 -4.04 15.49 9.78
CA ARG A 99 -4.90 16.62 9.36
C ARG A 99 -6.20 16.18 8.69
N VAL A 100 -6.31 14.91 8.32
CA VAL A 100 -7.53 14.26 7.85
C VAL A 100 -8.19 13.59 9.05
N ASP A 101 -9.42 13.97 9.39
CA ASP A 101 -10.17 13.21 10.39
C ASP A 101 -10.63 11.88 9.78
N MET A 102 -10.54 10.82 10.57
CA MET A 102 -10.87 9.47 10.14
C MET A 102 -11.74 8.83 11.20
N ASP A 103 -13.05 9.00 11.01
CA ASP A 103 -14.05 8.43 11.88
C ASP A 103 -13.89 6.92 12.00
N THR A 104 -14.07 6.45 13.24
CA THR A 104 -13.86 5.06 13.66
C THR A 104 -15.10 4.18 13.44
N GLU A 105 -16.16 4.70 12.81
CA GLU A 105 -17.44 3.98 12.67
C GLU A 105 -17.42 2.84 11.63
N ASP A 106 -16.42 2.79 10.73
CA ASP A 106 -16.18 1.68 9.79
C ASP A 106 -15.44 0.46 10.41
N VAL A 107 -15.33 0.36 11.74
CA VAL A 107 -14.74 -0.82 12.39
C VAL A 107 -15.86 -1.76 12.85
N GLU A 108 -16.47 -2.46 11.89
CA GLU A 108 -17.08 -3.76 12.18
C GLU A 108 -15.94 -4.70 12.62
N VAL A 109 -15.73 -4.79 13.94
CA VAL A 109 -14.98 -5.89 14.54
C VAL A 109 -15.81 -7.15 14.33
N VAL A 110 -15.68 -7.77 13.15
CA VAL A 110 -16.03 -9.16 12.97
C VAL A 110 -15.13 -9.93 13.94
N PRO A 111 -15.67 -10.60 14.97
CA PRO A 111 -14.83 -11.38 15.87
C PRO A 111 -14.22 -12.51 15.05
N GLU A 112 -12.90 -12.46 14.86
CA GLU A 112 -12.13 -13.56 14.28
C GLU A 112 -12.27 -14.75 15.23
N GLU A 113 -13.10 -15.74 14.86
CA GLU A 113 -13.15 -17.00 15.58
C GLU A 113 -11.75 -17.60 15.55
N ALA A 114 -11.17 -17.79 16.74
CA ALA A 114 -9.81 -18.26 16.90
C ALA A 114 -9.61 -19.57 16.11
N PRO A 115 -8.49 -19.72 15.38
CA PRO A 115 -8.18 -20.98 14.72
C PRO A 115 -8.10 -22.08 15.79
N ALA A 116 -9.02 -23.04 15.71
CA ALA A 116 -9.07 -24.15 16.64
C ALA A 116 -7.76 -24.96 16.62
N GLU A 117 -7.39 -25.45 17.80
CA GLU A 117 -6.12 -26.08 18.14
C GLU A 117 -5.57 -27.04 17.06
N ALA A 118 -4.32 -26.79 16.63
CA ALA A 118 -3.52 -27.82 15.98
C ALA A 118 -3.06 -28.83 17.04
N PRO A 119 -3.42 -30.13 16.96
CA PRO A 119 -2.95 -31.11 17.92
C PRO A 119 -1.45 -31.38 17.74
N ALA A 120 -0.73 -31.40 18.86
CA ALA A 120 0.68 -31.78 18.94
C ALA A 120 0.85 -33.27 19.28
N GLU A 121 2.08 -33.77 19.09
CA GLU A 121 2.54 -35.15 19.32
C GLU A 121 1.98 -36.19 18.31
N GLU A 122 2.72 -37.22 17.88
CA GLU A 122 3.84 -37.91 18.55
C GLU A 122 5.13 -38.04 17.69
N ALA A 123 6.28 -37.98 18.35
CA ALA A 123 7.49 -38.71 18.00
C ALA A 123 7.53 -40.01 18.87
N PRO A 124 8.34 -41.06 18.60
CA PRO A 124 9.60 -41.05 17.83
C PRO A 124 9.83 -42.31 16.94
N THR A 125 10.98 -42.36 16.26
CA THR A 125 11.91 -43.51 16.43
C THR A 125 13.33 -43.18 15.99
N GLU A 126 14.25 -43.52 16.87
CA GLU A 126 15.70 -43.51 16.71
C GLU A 126 16.15 -44.66 15.80
N GLU A 127 16.95 -44.36 14.76
CA GLU A 127 18.04 -45.25 14.34
C GLU A 127 19.09 -44.47 13.53
N ALA A 128 20.28 -44.34 14.10
CA ALA A 128 21.54 -44.05 13.41
C ALA A 128 22.50 -45.20 13.76
N PRO A 129 23.45 -45.60 12.88
CA PRO A 129 24.75 -44.92 12.93
C PRO A 129 25.59 -44.92 11.62
N ALA A 130 26.61 -44.03 11.56
CA ALA A 130 27.87 -44.14 10.79
C ALA A 130 27.79 -44.23 9.23
N GLU A 131 28.74 -43.86 8.36
CA GLU A 131 30.04 -43.13 8.30
C GLU A 131 30.26 -42.82 6.78
N GLU A 132 31.08 -41.90 6.25
CA GLU A 132 32.08 -40.91 6.73
C GLU A 132 32.05 -39.70 5.72
N PRO A 133 32.74 -38.56 5.94
CA PRO A 133 32.64 -37.38 5.06
C PRO A 133 33.53 -37.44 3.81
N LYS A 134 33.15 -36.71 2.76
CA LYS A 134 34.13 -36.15 1.81
C LYS A 134 33.91 -34.64 1.63
N ALA A 135 34.94 -33.90 2.02
CA ALA A 135 35.09 -32.47 1.80
C ALA A 135 35.32 -32.15 0.31
N PRO A 136 35.10 -30.90 -0.14
CA PRO A 136 35.19 -30.52 -1.55
C PRO A 136 36.63 -30.20 -1.97
N GLU A 137 36.92 -30.23 -3.28
CA GLU A 137 37.85 -29.28 -3.91
C GLU A 137 37.78 -29.30 -5.45
N ALA A 138 38.10 -28.12 -6.02
CA ALA A 138 38.46 -27.81 -7.43
C ALA A 138 37.46 -28.13 -8.56
#